data_AF-A0A1H1I1P6-F1
#
_entry.id   AF-A0A1H1I1P6-F1
#
_cell.length_a   1.000
_cell.length_b   1.000
_cell.length_c   1.000
_cell.angle_alpha   90.00
_cell.angle_beta   90.00
_cell.angle_gamma   90.00
#
_symmetry.space_group_name_H-M   'P 1'
#
loop_
_entity.id
_entity.type
_entity.pdbx_description
1 polymer ?
#
loop_
_entity_poly.entity_id
_entity_poly.type
_entity_poly.pdbx_seq_one_letter_code
_entity_poly.pdbx_strand_id
1 'polypeptide(L)' 'MANLRLTSEQQSAIHQAAFPLAPADQQTFTRRVLAQLEAEPVLGDGLVWRVSAAAQAELWTPLPDGQGRRPGADPLRKIG' A
#
# COMPACT_ATOMS: atom_id res chain seq x y z
N MET A 1 -8.36 -20.93 -5.18
CA MET A 1 -7.76 -19.63 -5.48
C MET A 1 -8.75 -18.89 -6.36
N ALA A 2 -9.34 -17.80 -5.85
CA ALA A 2 -10.28 -17.04 -6.65
C ALA A 2 -9.49 -16.36 -7.76
N ASN A 3 -10.00 -16.39 -9.00
CA ASN A 3 -9.31 -15.78 -10.14
C ASN A 3 -9.49 -14.26 -10.05
N LEU A 4 -8.71 -13.60 -9.18
CA LEU A 4 -8.76 -12.15 -8.97
C LEU A 4 -8.41 -11.44 -10.28
N ARG A 5 -9.40 -10.84 -10.94
CA ARG A 5 -9.21 -10.13 -12.21
C ARG A 5 -8.98 -8.65 -11.93
N LEU A 6 -7.71 -8.27 -11.87
CA LEU A 6 -7.29 -6.87 -11.73
C LEU A 6 -7.14 -6.21 -13.10
N THR A 7 -7.59 -4.98 -13.22
CA THR A 7 -7.32 -4.14 -14.40
C THR A 7 -5.84 -3.74 -14.44
N SER A 8 -5.36 -3.29 -15.60
CA SER A 8 -3.97 -2.80 -15.74
C SER A 8 -3.68 -1.61 -14.81
N GLU A 9 -4.66 -0.75 -14.57
CA GLU A 9 -4.55 0.37 -13.63
C GLU A 9 -4.40 -0.10 -12.19
N GLN A 10 -5.18 -1.11 -11.79
CA GLN A 10 -5.10 -1.70 -10.45
C GLN A 10 -3.77 -2.42 -10.24
N GLN A 11 -3.30 -3.16 -11.24
CA GLN A 11 -1.97 -3.78 -11.21
C GLN A 11 -0.88 -2.71 -11.07
N SER A 12 -0.98 -1.61 -11.82
CA SER A 12 -0.05 -0.49 -11.75
C SER A 12 -0.04 0.16 -10.36
N ALA A 13 -1.21 0.35 -9.73
CA ALA A 13 -1.31 0.90 -8.38
C ALA A 13 -0.62 0.00 -7.34
N ILE A 14 -0.80 -1.33 -7.42
CA ILE A 14 -0.14 -2.30 -6.54
C ILE A 14 1.39 -2.24 -6.74
N HIS A 15 1.84 -2.21 -8.00
CA HIS A 15 3.27 -2.09 -8.32
C HIS A 15 3.89 -0.80 -7.80
N GLN A 16 3.20 0.34 -7.95
CA GLN A 16 3.67 1.63 -7.43
C GLN A 16 3.77 1.65 -5.90
N ALA A 17 2.80 1.04 -5.20
CA ALA A 17 2.82 0.93 -3.75
C ALA A 17 3.91 -0.04 -3.22
N ALA A 18 4.27 -1.06 -4.00
CA ALA A 18 5.35 -1.99 -3.67
C ALA A 18 6.75 -1.40 -3.91
N PHE A 19 6.90 -0.50 -4.89
CA PHE A 19 8.19 0.04 -5.33
C PHE A 19 9.10 0.56 -4.21
N PRO A 20 8.61 1.32 -3.22
CA PRO A 20 9.47 1.88 -2.20
C PRO A 20 9.75 0.91 -1.01
N LEU A 21 9.17 -0.29 -1.03
CA LEU A 21 9.47 -1.33 -0.04
C LEU A 21 10.78 -2.06 -0.38
N ALA A 22 11.46 -2.57 0.65
CA ALA A 22 12.63 -3.41 0.44
C ALA A 22 12.27 -4.65 -0.40
N PRO A 23 13.17 -5.17 -1.27
CA PRO A 23 12.85 -6.32 -2.12
C PRO A 23 12.34 -7.55 -1.36
N ALA A 24 12.84 -7.77 -0.13
CA ALA A 24 12.39 -8.85 0.74
C ALA A 24 10.92 -8.70 1.19
N ASP A 25 10.41 -7.47 1.28
CA ASP A 25 9.06 -7.16 1.74
C ASP A 25 8.05 -7.07 0.58
N GLN A 26 8.50 -6.90 -0.66
CA GLN A 26 7.61 -6.78 -1.83
C GLN A 26 6.75 -8.04 -2.07
N GLN A 27 7.31 -9.23 -1.81
CA GLN A 27 6.54 -10.48 -1.91
C GLN A 27 5.50 -10.58 -0.79
N THR A 28 5.86 -10.19 0.44
CA THR A 28 4.95 -10.15 1.59
C THR A 28 3.82 -9.14 1.36
N PHE A 29 4.16 -7.96 0.84
CA PHE A 29 3.23 -6.92 0.43
C PHE A 29 2.20 -7.46 -0.56
N THR A 30 2.67 -8.04 -1.67
CA THR A 30 1.82 -8.53 -2.75
C THR A 30 0.85 -9.59 -2.23
N ARG A 31 1.33 -10.52 -1.39
CA ARG A 31 0.48 -11.55 -0.79
C ARG A 31 -0.61 -10.96 0.12
N ARG A 32 -0.28 -9.96 0.94
CA ARG A 32 -1.27 -9.31 1.83
C ARG A 32 -2.33 -8.57 1.04
N VAL A 33 -1.92 -7.79 0.04
CA VAL A 33 -2.84 -7.04 -0.82
C VAL A 33 -3.79 -8.00 -1.54
N LEU A 34 -3.27 -9.06 -2.17
CA LEU A 34 -4.11 -10.03 -2.88
C LEU A 34 -5.07 -10.76 -1.93
N ALA A 35 -4.61 -11.20 -0.76
CA ALA A 35 -5.47 -11.88 0.22
C ALA A 35 -6.62 -10.98 0.71
N GLN A 36 -6.34 -9.68 0.90
CA GLN A 36 -7.37 -8.73 1.31
C GLN A 36 -8.34 -8.39 0.16
N LEU A 37 -7.86 -8.27 -1.07
CA LEU A 37 -8.73 -8.07 -2.23
C LEU A 37 -9.58 -9.31 -2.55
N GLU A 38 -9.08 -10.52 -2.34
CA GLU A 38 -9.85 -11.77 -2.50
C GLU A 38 -11.03 -11.88 -1.52
N ALA A 39 -10.96 -11.22 -0.37
CA ALA A 39 -12.05 -11.20 0.61
C ALA A 39 -13.18 -10.21 0.27
N GLU A 40 -12.96 -9.34 -0.74
CA GLU A 40 -13.87 -8.26 -1.07
C GLU A 40 -14.80 -8.65 -2.23
N PRO A 41 -16.12 -8.47 -2.09
CA PRO A 41 -17.09 -8.92 -3.10
C PRO A 41 -17.08 -8.06 -4.38
N VAL A 42 -16.60 -6.81 -4.29
CA VAL A 42 -16.54 -5.87 -5.41
C VAL A 42 -15.20 -5.16 -5.39
N LEU A 43 -14.46 -5.26 -6.50
CA LEU A 43 -13.19 -4.58 -6.69
C LEU A 43 -13.39 -3.26 -7.43
N GLY A 44 -13.13 -2.16 -6.75
CA GLY A 44 -13.03 -0.83 -7.36
C GLY A 44 -11.63 -0.26 -7.17
N ASP A 45 -11.22 0.67 -8.04
CA ASP A 45 -9.87 1.24 -7.99
C ASP A 45 -9.58 1.88 -6.62
N GLY A 46 -10.55 2.60 -6.05
CA GLY A 46 -10.42 3.19 -4.72
C GLY A 46 -10.25 2.16 -3.58
N LEU A 47 -10.73 0.93 -3.74
CA LEU A 47 -10.45 -0.16 -2.78
C LEU A 47 -9.01 -0.64 -2.94
N VAL A 48 -8.57 -0.89 -4.18
CA VAL A 48 -7.20 -1.35 -4.47
C VAL A 48 -6.16 -0.36 -3.95
N TRP A 49 -6.38 0.95 -4.16
CA TRP A 49 -5.53 2.00 -3.63
C TRP A 49 -5.44 1.98 -2.10
N ARG A 50 -6.59 1.86 -1.40
CA ARG A 50 -6.62 1.86 0.08
C ARG A 50 -5.93 0.62 0.66
N VAL A 51 -6.20 -0.56 0.10
CA VAL A 51 -5.57 -1.81 0.55
C VAL A 51 -4.07 -1.77 0.32
N SER A 52 -3.64 -1.30 -0.84
CA SER A 52 -2.22 -1.15 -1.17
C SER A 52 -1.53 -0.16 -0.25
N ALA A 53 -2.12 1.01 0.01
CA ALA A 53 -1.56 2.00 0.92
C ALA A 53 -1.47 1.49 2.37
N ALA A 54 -2.48 0.76 2.85
CA ALA A 54 -2.48 0.16 4.18
C ALA A 54 -1.38 -0.90 4.32
N ALA A 55 -1.29 -1.83 3.37
CA ALA A 55 -0.26 -2.88 3.38
C ALA A 55 1.16 -2.29 3.25
N GLN A 56 1.32 -1.23 2.46
CA GLN A 56 2.59 -0.52 2.34
C GLN A 56 2.97 0.12 3.67
N ALA A 57 2.05 0.81 4.36
CA ALA A 57 2.32 1.45 5.63
C ALA A 57 2.73 0.47 6.74
N GLU A 58 2.19 -0.76 6.74
CA GLU A 58 2.57 -1.81 7.69
C GLU A 58 3.98 -2.36 7.46
N LEU A 59 4.42 -2.43 6.21
CA LEU A 59 5.71 -2.99 5.82
C LEU A 59 6.80 -1.92 5.67
N TRP A 60 6.39 -0.66 5.56
CA TRP A 60 7.30 0.46 5.48
C TRP A 60 8.08 0.60 6.78
N THR A 61 9.36 0.28 6.73
CA THR A 61 10.31 0.64 7.79
C THR A 61 11.06 1.90 7.35
N PRO A 62 10.98 3.02 8.09
CA PRO A 62 11.79 4.18 7.75
C PRO A 62 13.28 3.83 7.85
N LEU A 63 14.05 4.16 6.80
CA LEU A 63 15.51 4.15 6.89
C LEU A 63 15.94 5.08 8.05
N PRO A 64 16.97 4.71 8.84
CA PRO A 64 17.37 5.43 10.05
C PRO A 64 17.85 6.88 9.84
N ASP A 65 17.81 7.43 8.62
CA ASP A 65 18.31 8.77 8.28
C ASP A 65 17.20 9.75 7.85
N GLY A 66 16.02 9.67 8.45
CA GLY A 66 15.00 10.74 8.37
C GLY A 66 14.37 11.00 6.99
N GLN A 67 14.69 10.21 5.96
CA GLN A 67 14.10 10.36 4.62
C GLN A 67 12.70 9.72 4.47
N GLY A 68 12.17 9.08 5.53
CA GLY A 68 10.81 8.56 5.57
C GLY A 68 9.80 9.58 6.12
N ARG A 69 9.07 10.30 5.26
CA ARG A 69 7.76 10.93 5.61
C ARG A 69 6.68 9.84 5.59
N ARG A 70 5.76 9.64 6.55
CA ARG A 70 5.48 10.15 7.92
C ARG A 70 4.67 9.05 8.65
N PRO A 71 4.76 8.91 9.99
CA PRO A 71 3.61 8.52 10.79
C PRO A 71 2.98 9.78 11.41
N GLY A 72 1.77 10.11 10.96
CA GLY A 72 0.98 11.21 11.50
C GLY A 72 1.20 12.55 10.80
N ALA A 73 0.08 13.21 10.51
CA ALA A 73 -0.02 14.54 9.96
C ALA A 73 0.97 15.56 10.58
N ASP A 74 1.43 16.49 9.75
CA ASP A 74 1.59 17.86 10.20
C ASP A 74 0.26 18.53 9.85
N PRO A 75 -0.69 18.64 10.80
CA PRO A 75 -1.67 19.69 10.70
C PRO A 75 -1.00 20.93 11.29
N LEU A 76 -0.78 21.93 10.45
CA LEU A 76 -0.92 23.33 10.80
C LEU A 76 -0.67 23.62 12.29
N ARG A 77 0.59 23.85 12.68
CA ARG A 77 0.86 24.65 13.87
C ARG A 77 0.53 26.11 13.56
N LYS A 78 -0.78 26.43 13.50
CA LYS A 78 -1.29 27.75 13.87
C LYS A 78 -1.10 27.86 15.38
N ILE A 79 -0.15 28.68 15.83
CA ILE A 79 -0.07 29.41 17.12
C ILE A 79 1.34 30.02 17.16
N GLY A 80 1.57 31.31 17.33
CA GLY A 80 0.76 32.51 17.57
C GLY A 80 1.71 33.71 17.52
#